data_AF-A0A838R3Z9-F1
#
_entry.id   AF-A0A838R3Z9-F1
#
_cell.length_a   1.000
_cell.length_b   1.000
_cell.length_c   1.000
_cell.angle_alpha   90.00
_cell.angle_beta   90.00
_cell.angle_gamma   90.00
#
_symmetry.space_group_name_H-M   'P 1'
#
loop_
_entity.id
_entity.type
_entity.pdbx_description
1 polymer ?
#
loop_
_entity_poly.entity_id
_entity_poly.type
_entity_poly.pdbx_seq_one_letter_code
_entity_poly.pdbx_strand_id
1 'polypeptide(L)'
;MQNVIIEQPYEFVPPIYSKIWPEILRYYIPHWIRKTYGVHSVETRNAERLKATVDAGHSALMAPNHSRMSDPLTFVQLSRFIKRDMHAMASWHLFMQSWLERFMLRRVGAFSVYREGVDRQAISTAVDILVEGKRPLIVFGEGAISRHNDELMPMMDGMAFIARTAAKRREKIPGAGGVVIHPVAIRYFFRGDLEASVTPVLEEIEGHFSWYPQNDKPLIQRLRQIGQALLSLKEIEYVGGARTGDFYERVDNLIEDVLTKLEKRWNLREPAEGVVARVKNIRIAILPHLIATKDKPQERQELSKQLAACYYVQQMSHYPRNYVRQSEK
;
A
#
# COMPACT_ATOMS: atom_id res chain seq x y z
N MET A 1 -4.60 -12.89 -11.75
CA MET A 1 -5.16 -11.74 -11.00
C MET A 1 -4.77 -11.89 -9.55
N GLN A 2 -4.20 -10.87 -8.90
CA GLN A 2 -4.15 -10.90 -7.43
C GLN A 2 -5.60 -10.92 -6.94
N ASN A 3 -5.97 -11.91 -6.13
CA ASN A 3 -7.26 -11.95 -5.46
C ASN A 3 -7.24 -10.89 -4.34
N VAL A 4 -7.32 -9.62 -4.73
CA VAL A 4 -7.25 -8.47 -3.81
C VAL A 4 -8.56 -8.32 -3.02
N ILE A 5 -9.62 -9.05 -3.38
CA ILE A 5 -10.94 -8.93 -2.76
C ILE A 5 -11.26 -10.24 -2.06
N ILE A 6 -11.36 -10.15 -0.73
CA ILE A 6 -11.84 -11.26 0.08
C ILE A 6 -13.36 -11.21 0.12
N GLU A 7 -13.95 -12.32 -0.30
CA GLU A 7 -15.40 -12.54 -0.36
C GLU A 7 -15.98 -12.94 1.00
N GLN A 8 -15.51 -12.30 2.05
CA GLN A 8 -15.99 -12.50 3.41
C GLN A 8 -16.31 -11.15 4.03
N PRO A 9 -17.32 -11.07 4.92
CA PRO A 9 -17.58 -9.86 5.66
C PRO A 9 -16.39 -9.52 6.54
N TYR A 10 -16.06 -8.24 6.61
CA TYR A 10 -14.95 -7.76 7.42
C TYR A 10 -15.13 -8.13 8.91
N GLU A 11 -14.14 -8.82 9.47
CA GLU A 11 -14.03 -9.09 10.91
C GLU A 11 -12.75 -8.46 11.44
N PHE A 12 -12.87 -7.55 12.41
CA PHE A 12 -11.73 -6.90 13.03
C PHE A 12 -10.85 -7.92 13.78
N VAL A 13 -9.55 -7.90 13.49
CA VAL A 13 -8.54 -8.74 14.11
C VAL A 13 -7.65 -7.87 15.00
N PRO A 14 -7.79 -7.95 16.33
CA PRO A 14 -7.03 -7.13 17.27
C PRO A 14 -5.56 -7.56 17.35
N PRO A 15 -4.66 -6.63 17.74
CA PRO A 15 -3.27 -6.96 17.99
C PRO A 15 -3.15 -7.79 19.28
N ILE A 16 -2.04 -8.51 19.42
CA ILE A 16 -1.68 -9.20 20.65
C ILE A 16 -0.42 -8.57 21.21
N TYR A 17 -0.45 -8.28 22.50
CA TYR A 17 0.69 -7.71 23.23
C TYR A 17 1.70 -8.79 23.63
N SER A 18 2.33 -9.44 22.65
CA SER A 18 3.37 -10.43 22.93
C SER A 18 4.73 -9.76 23.14
N LYS A 19 5.50 -10.24 24.12
CA LYS A 19 6.92 -9.89 24.31
C LYS A 19 7.87 -10.88 23.64
N ILE A 20 7.45 -12.12 23.47
CA ILE A 20 8.32 -13.22 23.02
C ILE A 20 8.48 -13.18 21.49
N TRP A 21 7.36 -13.05 20.77
CA TRP A 21 7.38 -13.13 19.30
C TRP A 21 8.14 -11.99 18.62
N PRO A 22 7.97 -10.71 19.03
CA PRO A 22 8.81 -9.64 18.48
C PRO A 22 10.30 -9.87 18.70
N GLU A 23 10.71 -10.36 19.88
CA GLU A 23 12.13 -10.64 20.18
C GLU A 23 12.71 -11.76 19.32
N ILE A 24 11.97 -12.86 19.12
CA ILE A 24 12.41 -13.95 18.23
C ILE A 24 12.52 -13.44 16.79
N LEU A 25 11.46 -12.78 16.31
CA LEU A 25 11.40 -12.35 14.92
C LEU A 25 12.36 -11.21 14.59
N ARG A 26 12.78 -10.42 15.59
CA ARG A 26 13.79 -9.37 15.44
C ARG A 26 15.13 -9.88 14.89
N TYR A 27 15.45 -11.17 15.09
CA TYR A 27 16.62 -11.83 14.52
C TYR A 27 16.32 -12.54 13.20
N TYR A 28 15.13 -13.13 13.06
CA TYR A 28 14.73 -13.85 11.85
C TYR A 28 14.38 -12.93 10.67
N ILE A 29 13.66 -11.83 10.92
CA ILE A 29 13.15 -10.91 9.88
C ILE A 29 14.26 -10.40 8.96
N PRO A 30 15.42 -9.91 9.46
CA PRO A 30 16.50 -9.45 8.57
C PRO A 30 16.98 -10.51 7.57
N HIS A 31 17.06 -11.78 7.98
CA HIS A 31 17.41 -12.88 7.08
C HIS A 31 16.29 -13.14 6.07
N TRP A 32 15.04 -13.17 6.54
CA TRP A 32 13.88 -13.42 5.70
C TRP A 32 13.67 -12.33 4.64
N ILE A 33 13.77 -11.04 5.00
CA ILE A 33 13.59 -9.95 4.02
C ILE A 33 14.72 -9.86 3.01
N ARG A 34 15.92 -10.29 3.38
CA ARG A 34 17.03 -10.44 2.43
C ARG A 34 16.69 -11.50 1.39
N LYS A 35 16.24 -12.68 1.81
CA LYS A 35 15.92 -13.80 0.91
C LYS A 35 14.68 -13.53 0.05
N THR A 36 13.63 -12.95 0.63
CA THR A 36 12.31 -12.83 -0.01
C THR A 36 12.15 -11.53 -0.80
N TYR A 37 12.77 -10.44 -0.34
CA TYR A 37 12.59 -9.10 -0.92
C TYR A 37 13.88 -8.44 -1.41
N GLY A 38 15.03 -9.12 -1.31
CA GLY A 38 16.33 -8.56 -1.71
C GLY A 38 16.79 -7.39 -0.83
N VAL A 39 16.27 -7.24 0.38
CA VAL A 39 16.68 -6.15 1.30
C VAL A 39 17.94 -6.59 2.04
N HIS A 40 19.11 -6.26 1.50
CA HIS A 40 20.40 -6.70 2.05
C HIS A 40 20.83 -5.95 3.33
N SER A 41 20.49 -4.66 3.42
CA SER A 41 20.84 -3.78 4.53
C SER A 41 19.77 -2.72 4.75
N VAL A 42 19.54 -2.34 6.00
CA VAL A 42 18.66 -1.24 6.39
C VAL A 42 19.49 -0.23 7.17
N GLU A 43 19.58 1.00 6.66
CA GLU A 43 20.18 2.14 7.37
C GLU A 43 19.06 2.92 8.05
N THR A 44 19.29 3.37 9.28
CA THR A 44 18.33 4.23 10.00
C THR A 44 19.04 5.51 10.39
N ARG A 45 18.48 6.65 9.95
CA ARG A 45 19.00 7.99 10.25
C ARG A 45 18.09 8.67 11.26
N ASN A 46 18.68 9.47 12.14
CA ASN A 46 17.97 10.28 13.13
C ASN A 46 17.06 9.50 14.11
N ALA A 47 17.38 8.22 14.36
CA ALA A 47 16.58 7.34 15.22
C ALA A 47 16.56 7.80 16.69
N GLU A 48 17.57 8.58 17.10
CA GLU A 48 17.68 9.19 18.42
C GLU A 48 16.50 10.14 18.74
N ARG A 49 15.88 10.77 17.72
CA ARG A 49 14.71 11.63 17.92
C ARG A 49 13.49 10.86 18.39
N LEU A 50 13.26 9.68 17.80
CA LEU A 50 12.21 8.77 18.24
C LEU A 50 12.53 8.21 19.62
N LYS A 51 13.79 7.84 19.86
CA LYS A 51 14.23 7.36 21.18
C LYS A 51 13.97 8.40 22.26
N ALA A 52 14.34 9.65 22.05
CA ALA A 52 14.10 10.75 22.99
C ALA A 52 12.61 10.95 23.28
N THR A 53 11.75 10.83 22.24
CA THR A 53 10.29 10.90 22.41
C THR A 53 9.78 9.80 23.35
N VAL A 54 10.19 8.55 23.10
CA VAL A 54 9.76 7.40 23.90
C VAL A 54 10.33 7.47 25.33
N ASP A 55 11.58 7.86 25.49
CA ASP A 55 12.24 7.98 26.80
C ASP A 55 11.63 9.11 27.65
N ALA A 56 11.15 10.19 27.03
CA ALA A 56 10.42 11.28 27.69
C ALA A 56 8.97 10.93 28.08
N GLY A 57 8.51 9.70 27.83
CA GLY A 57 7.15 9.25 28.17
C GLY A 57 6.06 9.73 27.22
N HIS A 58 6.44 10.30 26.06
CA HIS A 58 5.50 10.62 24.99
C HIS A 58 5.09 9.35 24.22
N SER A 59 3.87 9.35 23.72
CA SER A 59 3.41 8.37 22.75
C SER A 59 3.84 8.78 21.34
N ALA A 60 4.16 7.82 20.47
CA ALA A 60 4.69 8.10 19.14
C ALA A 60 3.82 7.47 18.04
N LEU A 61 3.42 8.28 17.06
CA LEU A 61 2.86 7.82 15.79
C LEU A 61 3.92 8.00 14.70
N MET A 62 4.29 6.91 14.04
CA MET A 62 5.16 6.92 12.87
C MET A 62 4.28 7.10 11.61
N ALA A 63 4.63 8.08 10.79
CA ALA A 63 3.96 8.38 9.52
C ALA A 63 4.91 8.15 8.33
N PRO A 64 5.19 6.88 7.96
CA PRO A 64 5.98 6.56 6.77
C PRO A 64 5.21 6.68 5.45
N ASN A 65 5.96 6.91 4.36
CA ASN A 65 5.53 6.54 3.00
C ASN A 65 5.49 5.02 2.81
N HIS A 66 4.79 4.53 1.79
CA HIS A 66 4.59 3.10 1.57
C HIS A 66 4.99 2.64 0.16
N SER A 67 6.28 2.48 -0.07
CA SER A 67 6.86 2.09 -1.35
C SER A 67 6.74 0.60 -1.66
N ARG A 68 6.85 -0.30 -0.66
CA ARG A 68 6.91 -1.76 -0.89
C ARG A 68 6.16 -2.55 0.17
N MET A 69 5.81 -3.80 -0.17
CA MET A 69 5.27 -4.77 0.79
C MET A 69 6.18 -5.03 1.99
N SER A 70 7.50 -4.84 1.82
CA SER A 70 8.49 -5.09 2.87
C SER A 70 8.70 -3.92 3.82
N ASP A 71 8.13 -2.74 3.57
CA ASP A 71 8.32 -1.54 4.39
C ASP A 71 8.08 -1.78 5.89
N PRO A 72 6.97 -2.42 6.32
CA PRO A 72 6.71 -2.62 7.75
C PRO A 72 7.80 -3.47 8.43
N LEU A 73 8.46 -4.34 7.67
CA LEU A 73 9.48 -5.26 8.18
C LEU A 73 10.81 -4.54 8.40
N THR A 74 11.06 -3.44 7.68
CA THR A 74 12.28 -2.63 7.86
C THR A 74 12.31 -1.92 9.22
N PHE A 75 11.13 -1.65 9.82
CA PHE A 75 11.01 -1.07 11.15
C PHE A 75 11.57 -1.94 12.27
N VAL A 76 11.85 -3.23 12.02
CA VAL A 76 12.58 -4.06 12.98
C VAL A 76 13.93 -3.44 13.35
N GLN A 77 14.63 -2.80 12.40
CA GLN A 77 15.90 -2.14 12.68
C GLN A 77 15.72 -0.92 13.60
N LEU A 78 14.69 -0.11 13.35
CA LEU A 78 14.36 1.03 14.21
C LEU A 78 13.91 0.57 15.60
N SER A 79 13.08 -0.47 15.67
CA SER A 79 12.64 -1.11 16.92
C SER A 79 13.81 -1.59 17.77
N ARG A 80 14.85 -2.19 17.15
CA ARG A 80 16.10 -2.59 17.81
C ARG A 80 16.83 -1.39 18.40
N PHE A 81 16.97 -0.32 17.62
CA PHE A 81 17.69 0.88 18.04
C PHE A 81 17.03 1.53 19.28
N ILE A 82 15.71 1.70 19.24
CA ILE A 82 14.96 2.34 20.35
C ILE A 82 14.64 1.37 21.50
N LYS A 83 14.96 0.07 21.35
CA LYS A 83 14.61 -1.01 22.29
C LYS A 83 13.11 -1.04 22.63
N ARG A 84 12.27 -0.90 21.62
CA ARG A 84 10.81 -0.89 21.77
C ARG A 84 10.14 -1.50 20.54
N ASP A 85 9.24 -2.45 20.76
CA ASP A 85 8.40 -2.99 19.68
C ASP A 85 7.40 -1.94 19.20
N MET A 86 6.77 -2.19 18.05
CA MET A 86 5.83 -1.26 17.45
C MET A 86 4.53 -1.99 17.09
N HIS A 87 3.43 -1.26 17.13
CA HIS A 87 2.18 -1.70 16.52
C HIS A 87 2.12 -1.21 15.09
N ALA A 88 1.44 -1.95 14.22
CA ALA A 88 1.22 -1.54 12.84
C ALA A 88 -0.21 -1.85 12.41
N MET A 89 -0.78 -0.93 11.64
CA MET A 89 -2.07 -1.17 11.00
C MET A 89 -1.84 -1.87 9.66
N ALA A 90 -2.53 -2.98 9.42
CA ALA A 90 -2.35 -3.80 8.23
C ALA A 90 -3.70 -4.13 7.57
N SER A 91 -3.73 -4.27 6.23
CA SER A 91 -4.96 -4.65 5.53
C SER A 91 -5.52 -5.93 6.12
N TRP A 92 -6.83 -5.98 6.33
CA TRP A 92 -7.52 -7.22 6.69
C TRP A 92 -7.16 -8.39 5.77
N HIS A 93 -6.86 -8.09 4.50
CA HIS A 93 -6.50 -9.09 3.51
C HIS A 93 -5.28 -9.93 3.87
N LEU A 94 -4.32 -9.34 4.60
CA LEU A 94 -3.13 -10.06 5.07
C LEU A 94 -3.46 -11.05 6.20
N PHE A 95 -4.53 -10.81 6.95
CA PHE A 95 -4.95 -11.72 8.03
C PHE A 95 -5.75 -12.92 7.53
N MET A 96 -6.12 -12.95 6.25
CA MET A 96 -6.94 -14.02 5.66
C MET A 96 -6.16 -14.90 4.69
N GLN A 97 -4.89 -14.61 4.41
CA GLN A 97 -4.06 -15.44 3.51
C GLN A 97 -3.81 -16.82 4.10
N SER A 98 -3.46 -16.89 5.39
CA SER A 98 -3.26 -18.16 6.09
C SER A 98 -3.44 -18.01 7.61
N TRP A 99 -3.75 -19.13 8.28
CA TRP A 99 -3.87 -19.16 9.74
C TRP A 99 -2.55 -18.78 10.43
N LEU A 100 -1.40 -19.18 9.83
CA LEU A 100 -0.07 -18.88 10.36
C LEU A 100 0.25 -17.39 10.23
N GLU A 101 -0.08 -16.77 9.09
CA GLU A 101 0.07 -15.32 8.94
C GLU A 101 -0.81 -14.54 9.91
N ARG A 102 -2.10 -14.91 10.04
CA ARG A 102 -2.98 -14.31 11.06
C ARG A 102 -2.40 -14.46 12.46
N PHE A 103 -1.88 -15.65 12.78
CA PHE A 103 -1.28 -15.94 14.08
C PHE A 103 -0.06 -15.06 14.34
N MET A 104 0.84 -14.93 13.37
CA MET A 104 2.10 -14.20 13.49
C MET A 104 1.89 -12.69 13.48
N LEU A 105 1.11 -12.15 12.53
CA LEU A 105 0.82 -10.72 12.40
C LEU A 105 0.28 -10.13 13.70
N ARG A 106 -0.69 -10.81 14.33
CA ARG A 106 -1.26 -10.37 15.61
C ARG A 106 -0.19 -10.32 16.70
N ARG A 107 0.68 -11.32 16.78
CA ARG A 107 1.69 -11.47 17.85
C ARG A 107 2.86 -10.51 17.70
N VAL A 108 3.18 -10.07 16.50
CA VAL A 108 4.13 -8.98 16.29
C VAL A 108 3.52 -7.59 16.52
N GLY A 109 2.24 -7.52 16.86
CA GLY A 109 1.54 -6.28 17.18
C GLY A 109 0.78 -5.65 16.01
N ALA A 110 0.61 -6.35 14.88
CA ALA A 110 -0.25 -5.86 13.81
C ALA A 110 -1.74 -6.09 14.12
N PHE A 111 -2.60 -5.19 13.64
CA PHE A 111 -4.05 -5.32 13.70
C PHE A 111 -4.69 -4.97 12.35
N SER A 112 -5.87 -5.52 12.10
CA SER A 112 -6.52 -5.35 10.80
C SER A 112 -7.15 -3.98 10.64
N VAL A 113 -7.16 -3.47 9.42
CA VAL A 113 -8.00 -2.36 8.99
C VAL A 113 -8.76 -2.74 7.72
N TYR A 114 -10.02 -2.31 7.67
CA TYR A 114 -10.82 -2.36 6.46
C TYR A 114 -10.57 -1.12 5.58
N ARG A 115 -9.89 -1.32 4.45
CA ARG A 115 -9.52 -0.22 3.53
C ARG A 115 -10.70 0.33 2.74
N GLU A 116 -11.72 -0.48 2.52
CA GLU A 116 -12.86 -0.16 1.66
C GLU A 116 -14.00 0.54 2.42
N GLY A 117 -13.79 0.95 3.68
CA GLY A 117 -14.86 1.56 4.48
C GLY A 117 -14.35 2.33 5.69
N VAL A 118 -15.30 2.84 6.49
CA VAL A 118 -14.98 3.50 7.77
C VAL A 118 -14.85 2.42 8.85
N ASP A 119 -13.61 2.10 9.20
CA ASP A 119 -13.32 1.13 10.24
C ASP A 119 -13.19 1.79 11.62
N ARG A 120 -14.34 2.03 12.26
CA ARG A 120 -14.37 2.66 13.60
C ARG A 120 -13.60 1.86 14.64
N GLN A 121 -13.58 0.53 14.53
CA GLN A 121 -12.91 -0.34 15.49
C GLN A 121 -11.39 -0.28 15.36
N ALA A 122 -10.86 -0.30 14.13
CA ALA A 122 -9.43 -0.09 13.89
C ALA A 122 -8.98 1.31 14.31
N ILE A 123 -9.78 2.35 14.02
CA ILE A 123 -9.49 3.72 14.46
C ILE A 123 -9.48 3.82 15.98
N SER A 124 -10.48 3.24 16.68
CA SER A 124 -10.48 3.23 18.15
C SER A 124 -9.26 2.51 18.69
N THR A 125 -8.92 1.33 18.15
CA THR A 125 -7.74 0.56 18.57
C THR A 125 -6.45 1.36 18.38
N ALA A 126 -6.30 2.07 17.25
CA ALA A 126 -5.15 2.92 16.98
C ALA A 126 -5.05 4.08 17.99
N VAL A 127 -6.19 4.72 18.31
CA VAL A 127 -6.27 5.75 19.37
C VAL A 127 -5.87 5.16 20.71
N ASP A 128 -6.42 4.00 21.09
CA ASP A 128 -6.18 3.38 22.39
C ASP A 128 -4.72 2.95 22.55
N ILE A 129 -4.08 2.42 21.50
CA ILE A 129 -2.63 2.14 21.47
C ILE A 129 -1.83 3.41 21.79
N LEU A 130 -2.16 4.52 21.15
CA LEU A 130 -1.47 5.79 21.40
C LEU A 130 -1.77 6.33 22.80
N VAL A 131 -3.00 6.19 23.29
CA VAL A 131 -3.41 6.60 24.64
C VAL A 131 -2.63 5.82 25.70
N GLU A 132 -2.49 4.50 25.55
CA GLU A 132 -1.66 3.68 26.42
C GLU A 132 -0.18 4.06 26.35
N GLY A 133 0.32 4.44 25.16
CA GLY A 133 1.68 4.93 24.95
C GLY A 133 2.78 3.92 25.24
N LYS A 134 2.46 2.62 25.29
CA LYS A 134 3.43 1.57 25.64
C LYS A 134 4.36 1.19 24.48
N ARG A 135 3.87 1.28 23.24
CA ARG A 135 4.57 0.99 21.97
C ARG A 135 4.21 2.04 20.92
N PRO A 136 5.16 2.52 20.10
CA PRO A 136 4.86 3.36 18.95
C PRO A 136 3.89 2.68 17.97
N LEU A 137 3.10 3.48 17.27
CA LEU A 137 2.16 3.01 16.24
C LEU A 137 2.65 3.44 14.85
N ILE A 138 2.77 2.49 13.93
CA ILE A 138 3.08 2.73 12.52
C ILE A 138 1.77 2.82 11.73
N VAL A 139 1.57 3.95 11.04
CA VAL A 139 0.46 4.15 10.11
C VAL A 139 1.01 4.64 8.78
N PHE A 140 0.87 3.83 7.73
CA PHE A 140 1.24 4.21 6.37
C PHE A 140 0.19 5.17 5.81
N GLY A 141 0.51 6.45 5.80
CA GLY A 141 -0.40 7.54 5.46
C GLY A 141 -0.92 7.53 4.04
N GLU A 142 -0.20 6.89 3.12
CA GLU A 142 -0.57 6.81 1.71
C GLU A 142 -1.72 5.83 1.42
N GLY A 143 -2.08 4.96 2.38
CA GLY A 143 -3.23 4.04 2.28
C GLY A 143 -3.08 2.87 1.30
N ALA A 144 -2.12 2.94 0.38
CA ALA A 144 -1.78 1.89 -0.56
C ALA A 144 -0.26 1.84 -0.77
N ILE A 145 0.22 0.79 -1.42
CA ILE A 145 1.62 0.70 -1.83
C ILE A 145 1.78 1.51 -3.11
N SER A 146 2.56 2.58 -3.02
CA SER A 146 2.82 3.51 -4.11
C SER A 146 3.68 2.87 -5.20
N ARG A 147 4.67 2.05 -4.81
CA ARG A 147 5.78 1.56 -5.66
C ARG A 147 6.73 2.67 -6.13
N HIS A 148 6.60 3.87 -5.58
CA HIS A 148 7.51 4.99 -5.82
C HIS A 148 8.56 5.02 -4.72
N ASN A 149 9.74 5.48 -5.08
CA ASN A 149 10.89 5.60 -4.20
C ASN A 149 11.18 7.05 -3.82
N ASP A 150 10.80 7.98 -4.69
CA ASP A 150 11.21 9.39 -4.62
C ASP A 150 10.02 10.37 -4.65
N GLU A 151 8.79 9.86 -4.74
CA GLU A 151 7.56 10.66 -4.78
C GLU A 151 6.54 10.10 -3.79
N LEU A 152 5.87 11.00 -3.07
CA LEU A 152 4.85 10.66 -2.08
C LEU A 152 3.46 10.74 -2.72
N MET A 153 2.59 9.80 -2.36
CA MET A 153 1.18 9.93 -2.68
C MET A 153 0.51 10.93 -1.71
N PRO A 154 -0.63 11.53 -2.09
CA PRO A 154 -1.45 12.30 -1.15
C PRO A 154 -1.75 11.48 0.11
N MET A 155 -1.51 12.06 1.28
CA MET A 155 -1.74 11.37 2.55
C MET A 155 -3.22 11.37 2.92
N MET A 156 -3.68 10.30 3.54
CA MET A 156 -5.03 10.19 4.10
C MET A 156 -5.13 10.88 5.47
N ASP A 157 -6.27 11.50 5.76
CA ASP A 157 -6.53 12.26 6.98
C ASP A 157 -6.52 11.43 8.28
N GLY A 158 -6.60 10.09 8.17
CA GLY A 158 -6.74 9.18 9.30
C GLY A 158 -5.64 9.35 10.36
N MET A 159 -4.41 9.62 9.95
CA MET A 159 -3.28 9.81 10.87
C MET A 159 -3.47 11.02 11.79
N ALA A 160 -3.84 12.17 11.22
CA ALA A 160 -4.06 13.40 11.97
C ALA A 160 -5.25 13.26 12.93
N PHE A 161 -6.32 12.60 12.49
CA PHE A 161 -7.48 12.31 13.33
C PHE A 161 -7.11 11.42 14.53
N ILE A 162 -6.40 10.31 14.28
CA ILE A 162 -5.97 9.36 15.33
C ILE A 162 -5.06 10.06 16.34
N ALA A 163 -4.01 10.75 15.87
CA ALA A 163 -3.05 11.43 16.73
C ALA A 163 -3.71 12.50 17.61
N ARG A 164 -4.54 13.38 17.01
CA ARG A 164 -5.24 14.45 17.74
C ARG A 164 -6.20 13.90 18.78
N THR A 165 -6.93 12.83 18.44
CA THR A 165 -7.89 12.21 19.37
C THR A 165 -7.16 11.54 20.55
N ALA A 166 -6.04 10.86 20.28
CA ALA A 166 -5.22 10.27 21.33
C ALA A 166 -4.58 11.34 22.23
N ALA A 167 -4.08 12.45 21.67
CA ALA A 167 -3.50 13.55 22.43
C ALA A 167 -4.50 14.13 23.43
N LYS A 168 -5.72 14.48 22.98
CA LYS A 168 -6.80 14.99 23.85
C LYS A 168 -7.20 14.02 24.97
N ARG A 169 -7.11 12.71 24.73
CA ARG A 169 -7.38 11.69 25.76
C ARG A 169 -6.23 11.58 26.75
N ARG A 170 -4.98 11.66 26.30
CA ARG A 170 -3.78 11.60 27.15
C ARG A 170 -3.62 12.82 28.05
N GLU A 171 -4.02 14.01 27.60
CA GLU A 171 -4.03 15.21 28.43
C GLU A 171 -4.83 15.05 29.74
N LYS A 172 -5.80 14.13 29.77
CA LYS A 172 -6.62 13.83 30.95
C LYS A 172 -5.96 12.83 31.90
N ILE A 173 -4.83 12.23 31.53
CA ILE A 173 -4.12 11.21 32.33
C ILE A 173 -2.96 11.90 33.04
N PRO A 174 -2.99 12.02 34.39
CA PRO A 174 -1.90 12.66 35.14
C PRO A 174 -0.55 12.01 34.86
N GLY A 175 0.46 12.82 34.54
CA GLY A 175 1.82 12.34 34.26
C GLY A 175 2.02 11.68 32.90
N ALA A 176 0.98 11.56 32.06
CA ALA A 176 1.15 11.09 30.69
C ALA A 176 1.75 12.21 29.82
N GLY A 177 2.82 11.90 29.06
CA GLY A 177 3.32 12.81 28.03
C GLY A 177 2.35 12.96 26.85
N GLY A 178 2.57 13.93 25.98
CA GLY A 178 1.80 14.12 24.74
C GLY A 178 1.95 13.00 23.68
N VAL A 179 1.35 13.22 22.50
CA VAL A 179 1.50 12.38 21.30
C VAL A 179 2.36 13.13 20.28
N VAL A 180 3.43 12.50 19.81
CA VAL A 180 4.34 13.07 18.81
C VAL A 180 4.23 12.29 17.50
N ILE A 181 4.02 13.00 16.40
CA ILE A 181 4.04 12.42 15.05
C ILE A 181 5.48 12.49 14.52
N HIS A 182 6.03 11.33 14.16
CA HIS A 182 7.33 11.20 13.52
C HIS A 182 7.12 10.91 12.02
N PRO A 183 7.34 11.89 11.13
CA PRO A 183 7.39 11.61 9.71
C PRO A 183 8.62 10.74 9.41
N VAL A 184 8.43 9.69 8.61
CA VAL A 184 9.52 8.77 8.22
C VAL A 184 9.57 8.66 6.70
N ALA A 185 10.76 8.79 6.13
CA ALA A 185 10.98 8.48 4.73
C ALA A 185 11.69 7.13 4.61
N ILE A 186 11.08 6.21 3.88
CA ILE A 186 11.63 4.92 3.47
C ILE A 186 12.06 5.07 2.02
N ARG A 187 13.34 4.86 1.77
CA ARG A 187 13.94 4.94 0.43
C ARG A 187 14.80 3.71 0.19
N TYR A 188 14.58 3.08 -0.96
CA TYR A 188 15.33 1.94 -1.44
C TYR A 188 16.46 2.40 -2.36
N PHE A 189 17.61 1.77 -2.22
CA PHE A 189 18.74 1.95 -3.12
C PHE A 189 19.09 0.61 -3.74
N PHE A 190 19.02 0.54 -5.06
CA PHE A 190 19.48 -0.63 -5.79
C PHE A 190 21.01 -0.60 -5.90
N ARG A 191 21.66 -1.67 -5.44
CA ARG A 191 23.13 -1.78 -5.40
C ARG A 191 23.70 -2.76 -6.44
N GLY A 192 22.83 -3.35 -7.26
CA GLY A 192 23.23 -4.26 -8.33
C GLY A 192 23.47 -3.54 -9.65
N ASP A 193 23.80 -4.32 -10.67
CA ASP A 193 23.79 -3.87 -12.06
C ASP A 193 22.33 -3.80 -12.54
N LEU A 194 21.86 -2.58 -12.82
CA LEU A 194 20.48 -2.32 -13.22
C LEU A 194 20.17 -3.01 -14.56
N GLU A 195 21.07 -2.87 -15.52
CA GLU A 195 20.90 -3.35 -16.88
C GLU A 195 20.90 -4.88 -16.89
N ALA A 196 21.84 -5.52 -16.18
CA ALA A 196 21.88 -6.97 -16.06
C ALA A 196 20.65 -7.54 -15.35
N SER A 197 20.04 -6.78 -14.44
CA SER A 197 18.87 -7.23 -13.67
C SER A 197 17.56 -7.04 -14.44
N VAL A 198 17.44 -5.98 -15.23
CA VAL A 198 16.20 -5.63 -15.93
C VAL A 198 16.13 -6.24 -17.33
N THR A 199 17.27 -6.42 -18.02
CA THR A 199 17.31 -6.92 -19.40
C THR A 199 16.56 -8.25 -19.58
N PRO A 200 16.81 -9.31 -18.80
CA PRO A 200 16.12 -10.59 -18.98
C PRO A 200 14.60 -10.47 -18.78
N VAL A 201 14.17 -9.60 -17.86
CA VAL A 201 12.75 -9.35 -17.58
C VAL A 201 12.09 -8.64 -18.76
N LEU A 202 12.78 -7.69 -19.40
CA LEU A 202 12.26 -7.04 -20.60
C LEU A 202 12.20 -7.99 -21.78
N GLU A 203 13.20 -8.84 -21.98
CA GLU A 203 13.18 -9.85 -23.04
C GLU A 203 12.02 -10.84 -22.86
N GLU A 204 11.72 -11.25 -21.63
CA GLU A 204 10.55 -12.09 -21.33
C GLU A 204 9.23 -11.38 -21.69
N ILE A 205 9.10 -10.11 -21.31
CA ILE A 205 7.91 -9.31 -21.62
C ILE A 205 7.78 -9.09 -23.14
N GLU A 206 8.88 -8.76 -23.82
CA GLU A 206 8.94 -8.61 -25.27
C GLU A 206 8.54 -9.91 -25.98
N GLY A 207 9.00 -11.06 -25.49
CA GLY A 207 8.61 -12.38 -25.95
C GLY A 207 7.10 -12.65 -25.80
N HIS A 208 6.47 -12.20 -24.70
CA HIS A 208 5.02 -12.28 -24.54
C HIS A 208 4.24 -11.42 -25.54
N PHE A 209 4.85 -10.38 -26.12
CA PHE A 209 4.29 -9.62 -27.25
C PHE A 209 4.64 -10.21 -28.62
N SER A 210 5.32 -11.36 -28.66
CA SER A 210 5.88 -11.94 -29.89
C SER A 210 6.87 -10.98 -30.59
N TRP A 211 7.54 -10.12 -29.84
CA TRP A 211 8.61 -9.26 -30.34
C TRP A 211 9.96 -9.98 -30.25
N TYR A 212 10.88 -9.66 -31.15
CA TYR A 212 12.28 -9.99 -30.93
C TYR A 212 12.84 -9.13 -29.78
N PRO A 213 13.82 -9.62 -29.01
CA PRO A 213 14.53 -8.81 -28.02
C PRO A 213 15.01 -7.48 -28.59
N GLN A 214 14.62 -6.36 -27.97
CA GLN A 214 14.93 -5.01 -28.45
C GLN A 214 16.24 -4.46 -27.86
N ASN A 215 17.29 -5.29 -27.83
CA ASN A 215 18.56 -5.00 -27.17
C ASN A 215 19.38 -3.90 -27.86
N ASP A 216 18.99 -3.50 -29.07
CA ASP A 216 19.54 -2.36 -29.80
C ASP A 216 19.10 -1.00 -29.24
N LYS A 217 18.10 -0.98 -28.35
CA LYS A 217 17.51 0.25 -27.80
C LYS A 217 17.90 0.50 -26.34
N PRO A 218 18.02 1.78 -25.93
CA PRO A 218 18.16 2.13 -24.52
C PRO A 218 17.00 1.60 -23.66
N LEU A 219 17.31 1.27 -22.40
CA LEU A 219 16.36 0.69 -21.44
C LEU A 219 15.03 1.46 -21.35
N ILE A 220 15.12 2.78 -21.22
CA ILE A 220 13.95 3.67 -21.09
C ILE A 220 13.08 3.65 -22.35
N GLN A 221 13.68 3.49 -23.52
CA GLN A 221 12.95 3.38 -24.78
C GLN A 221 12.20 2.05 -24.85
N ARG A 222 12.84 0.93 -24.47
CA ARG A 222 12.19 -0.39 -24.40
C ARG A 222 10.99 -0.36 -23.45
N LEU A 223 11.17 0.18 -22.24
CA LEU A 223 10.10 0.35 -21.26
C LEU A 223 8.93 1.18 -21.81
N ARG A 224 9.22 2.29 -22.52
CA ARG A 224 8.17 3.08 -23.18
C ARG A 224 7.43 2.27 -24.24
N GLN A 225 8.12 1.49 -25.07
CA GLN A 225 7.47 0.69 -26.12
C GLN A 225 6.54 -0.37 -25.52
N ILE A 226 7.00 -1.06 -24.48
CA ILE A 226 6.19 -2.01 -23.72
C ILE A 226 4.98 -1.32 -23.09
N GLY A 227 5.17 -0.18 -22.43
CA GLY A 227 4.10 0.60 -21.82
C GLY A 227 3.04 1.03 -22.84
N GLN A 228 3.47 1.48 -24.02
CA GLN A 228 2.60 1.84 -25.15
C GLN A 228 1.77 0.65 -25.63
N ALA A 229 2.39 -0.52 -25.80
CA ALA A 229 1.68 -1.73 -26.22
C ALA A 229 0.66 -2.18 -25.16
N LEU A 230 1.05 -2.22 -23.89
CA LEU A 230 0.17 -2.57 -22.78
C LEU A 230 -1.03 -1.62 -22.68
N LEU A 231 -0.81 -0.31 -22.83
CA LEU A 231 -1.88 0.69 -22.82
C LEU A 231 -2.84 0.46 -23.99
N SER A 232 -2.32 0.27 -25.20
CA SER A 232 -3.13 0.01 -26.39
C SER A 232 -4.01 -1.24 -26.23
N LEU A 233 -3.48 -2.32 -25.62
CA LEU A 233 -4.27 -3.51 -25.32
C LEU A 233 -5.44 -3.20 -24.35
N LYS A 234 -5.20 -2.36 -23.34
CA LYS A 234 -6.24 -1.95 -22.39
C LYS A 234 -7.27 -1.00 -23.00
N GLU A 235 -6.85 -0.11 -23.91
CA GLU A 235 -7.77 0.72 -24.68
C GLU A 235 -8.67 -0.16 -25.58
N ILE A 236 -8.11 -1.15 -26.28
CA ILE A 236 -8.92 -2.11 -27.05
C ILE A 236 -9.92 -2.84 -26.14
N GLU A 237 -9.48 -3.33 -24.98
CA GLU A 237 -10.33 -4.05 -24.03
C GLU A 237 -11.50 -3.20 -23.50
N TYR A 238 -11.24 -1.94 -23.13
CA TYR A 238 -12.23 -1.12 -22.42
C TYR A 238 -13.02 -0.15 -23.30
N VAL A 239 -12.40 0.38 -24.36
CA VAL A 239 -12.99 1.39 -25.26
C VAL A 239 -13.11 0.92 -26.71
N GLY A 240 -12.63 -0.29 -27.04
CA GLY A 240 -12.85 -0.94 -28.33
C GLY A 240 -11.83 -0.60 -29.43
N GLY A 241 -10.81 0.22 -29.14
CA GLY A 241 -9.76 0.54 -30.09
C GLY A 241 -8.55 1.20 -29.45
N ALA A 242 -7.37 1.01 -30.04
CA ALA A 242 -6.14 1.67 -29.59
C ALA A 242 -6.15 3.15 -30.01
N ARG A 243 -5.68 4.03 -29.13
CA ARG A 243 -5.60 5.47 -29.36
C ARG A 243 -4.17 5.88 -29.75
N THR A 244 -4.07 7.07 -30.35
CA THR A 244 -2.80 7.71 -30.69
C THR A 244 -2.66 9.02 -29.92
N GLY A 245 -1.45 9.60 -29.88
CA GLY A 245 -1.15 10.83 -29.13
C GLY A 245 -0.21 10.60 -27.95
N ASP A 246 -0.16 11.57 -27.04
CA ASP A 246 0.70 11.49 -25.86
C ASP A 246 0.31 10.31 -24.97
N PHE A 247 1.33 9.67 -24.38
CA PHE A 247 1.13 8.49 -23.54
C PHE A 247 0.29 8.81 -22.30
N TYR A 248 0.60 9.91 -21.61
CA TYR A 248 -0.02 10.23 -20.34
C TYR A 248 -1.43 10.75 -20.51
N GLU A 249 -1.68 11.54 -21.55
CA GLU A 249 -3.04 11.94 -21.93
C GLU A 249 -3.92 10.72 -22.23
N ARG A 250 -3.38 9.72 -22.94
CA ARG A 250 -4.09 8.48 -23.21
C ARG A 250 -4.41 7.70 -21.94
N VAL A 251 -3.47 7.62 -20.99
CA VAL A 251 -3.70 7.01 -19.67
C VAL A 251 -4.83 7.72 -18.93
N ASP A 252 -4.78 9.06 -18.84
CA ASP A 252 -5.78 9.85 -18.12
C ASP A 252 -7.17 9.70 -18.75
N ASN A 253 -7.25 9.75 -20.09
CA ASN A 253 -8.50 9.54 -20.81
C ASN A 253 -9.06 8.13 -20.58
N LEU A 254 -8.22 7.09 -20.59
CA LEU A 254 -8.66 5.72 -20.32
C LEU A 254 -9.16 5.56 -18.88
N ILE A 255 -8.48 6.16 -17.91
CA ILE A 255 -8.92 6.17 -16.50
C ILE A 255 -10.30 6.83 -16.41
N GLU A 256 -10.47 8.01 -17.02
CA GLU A 256 -11.72 8.77 -16.96
C GLU A 256 -12.89 8.01 -17.61
N ASP A 257 -12.68 7.44 -18.79
CA ASP A 257 -13.68 6.66 -19.50
C ASP A 257 -14.16 5.45 -18.67
N VAL A 258 -13.23 4.72 -18.07
CA VAL A 258 -13.54 3.53 -17.27
C VAL A 258 -14.27 3.92 -15.98
N LEU A 259 -13.81 4.96 -15.27
CA LEU A 259 -14.45 5.42 -14.04
C LEU A 259 -15.86 5.95 -14.31
N THR A 260 -16.02 6.84 -15.29
CA THR A 260 -17.34 7.41 -15.64
C THR A 260 -18.32 6.32 -16.05
N LYS A 261 -17.87 5.32 -16.82
CA LYS A 261 -18.71 4.17 -17.21
C LYS A 261 -19.18 3.36 -16.00
N LEU A 262 -18.29 3.11 -15.03
CA LEU A 262 -18.63 2.37 -13.81
C LEU A 262 -19.52 3.19 -12.88
N GLU A 263 -19.24 4.47 -12.68
CA GLU A 263 -20.03 5.38 -11.85
C GLU A 263 -21.45 5.51 -12.38
N LYS A 264 -21.62 5.66 -13.69
CA LYS A 264 -22.94 5.68 -14.34
C LYS A 264 -23.67 4.35 -14.14
N ARG A 265 -22.98 3.22 -14.27
CA ARG A 265 -23.57 1.89 -14.07
C ARG A 265 -24.07 1.68 -12.64
N TRP A 266 -23.37 2.23 -11.65
CA TRP A 266 -23.72 2.13 -10.23
C TRP A 266 -24.51 3.33 -9.70
N ASN A 267 -24.93 4.25 -10.57
CA ASN A 267 -25.72 5.44 -10.24
C ASN A 267 -25.09 6.31 -9.12
N LEU A 268 -23.77 6.47 -9.17
CA LEU A 268 -23.03 7.31 -8.22
C LEU A 268 -23.15 8.78 -8.63
N ARG A 269 -23.77 9.61 -7.77
CA ARG A 269 -24.22 10.97 -8.13
C ARG A 269 -23.12 12.04 -8.05
N GLU A 270 -22.08 11.81 -7.28
CA GLU A 270 -20.97 12.75 -7.09
C GLU A 270 -19.64 11.98 -7.20
N PRO A 271 -18.84 12.21 -8.25
CA PRO A 271 -17.50 11.64 -8.32
C PRO A 271 -16.67 12.26 -7.19
N ALA A 272 -16.11 11.40 -6.34
CA ALA A 272 -15.17 11.85 -5.32
C ALA A 272 -13.92 12.46 -5.99
N GLU A 273 -13.20 13.33 -5.27
CA GLU A 273 -11.99 13.93 -5.81
C GLU A 273 -10.85 12.90 -5.87
N GLY A 274 -10.30 12.70 -7.07
CA GLY A 274 -9.18 11.80 -7.34
C GLY A 274 -9.57 10.33 -7.59
N VAL A 275 -8.71 9.63 -8.35
CA VAL A 275 -8.95 8.26 -8.83
C VAL A 275 -9.18 7.27 -7.68
N VAL A 276 -8.36 7.35 -6.62
CA VAL A 276 -8.44 6.42 -5.48
C VAL A 276 -9.78 6.51 -4.77
N ALA A 277 -10.30 7.73 -4.57
CA ALA A 277 -11.58 7.95 -3.90
C ALA A 277 -12.76 7.47 -4.77
N ARG A 278 -12.73 7.74 -6.08
CA ARG A 278 -13.73 7.22 -7.04
C ARG A 278 -13.74 5.69 -7.06
N VAL A 279 -12.58 5.06 -7.18
CA VAL A 279 -12.44 3.59 -7.13
C VAL A 279 -12.99 3.01 -5.83
N LYS A 280 -12.73 3.65 -4.69
CA LYS A 280 -13.26 3.23 -3.39
C LYS A 280 -14.80 3.26 -3.39
N ASN A 281 -15.41 4.33 -3.87
CA ASN A 281 -16.88 4.43 -3.94
C ASN A 281 -17.50 3.34 -4.83
N ILE A 282 -16.87 3.06 -5.98
CA ILE A 282 -17.32 1.99 -6.88
C ILE A 282 -17.18 0.62 -6.19
N ARG A 283 -16.07 0.34 -5.50
CA ARG A 283 -15.88 -0.93 -4.77
C ARG A 283 -16.91 -1.12 -3.65
N ILE A 284 -17.23 -0.05 -2.90
CA ILE A 284 -18.28 -0.07 -1.87
C ILE A 284 -19.62 -0.45 -2.47
N ALA A 285 -19.94 0.04 -3.67
CA ALA A 285 -21.17 -0.29 -4.37
C ALA A 285 -21.18 -1.75 -4.88
N ILE A 286 -20.07 -2.24 -5.43
CA ILE A 286 -19.98 -3.60 -5.99
C ILE A 286 -19.98 -4.70 -4.92
N LEU A 287 -19.26 -4.49 -3.80
CA LEU A 287 -18.93 -5.58 -2.88
C LEU A 287 -20.15 -6.29 -2.26
N PRO A 288 -21.22 -5.60 -1.81
CA PRO A 288 -22.42 -6.27 -1.30
C PRO A 288 -23.07 -7.20 -2.34
N HIS A 289 -23.08 -6.78 -3.61
CA HIS A 289 -23.62 -7.58 -4.71
C HIS A 289 -22.73 -8.80 -5.01
N LEU A 290 -21.41 -8.65 -4.96
CA LEU A 290 -20.49 -9.77 -5.13
C LEU A 290 -20.71 -10.85 -4.05
N ILE A 291 -20.91 -10.44 -2.81
CA ILE A 291 -21.19 -11.36 -1.69
C ILE A 291 -22.56 -12.04 -1.86
N ALA A 292 -23.58 -11.29 -2.30
CA ALA A 292 -24.94 -11.81 -2.49
C ALA A 292 -25.07 -12.76 -3.69
N THR A 293 -24.23 -12.62 -4.72
CA THR A 293 -24.30 -13.39 -5.97
C THR A 293 -23.43 -14.66 -5.96
N LYS A 294 -23.13 -15.21 -4.78
CA LYS A 294 -22.22 -16.35 -4.59
C LYS A 294 -22.55 -17.55 -5.49
N ASP A 295 -23.83 -17.81 -5.71
CA ASP A 295 -24.34 -18.96 -6.48
C ASP A 295 -24.67 -18.64 -7.96
N LYS A 296 -24.28 -17.46 -8.47
CA LYS A 296 -24.55 -17.01 -9.85
C LYS A 296 -23.25 -16.71 -10.62
N PRO A 297 -22.67 -17.69 -11.32
CA PRO A 297 -21.33 -17.57 -11.91
C PRO A 297 -21.17 -16.44 -12.93
N GLN A 298 -22.20 -16.21 -13.77
CA GLN A 298 -22.15 -15.18 -14.82
C GLN A 298 -22.21 -13.76 -14.24
N GLU A 299 -23.14 -13.50 -13.33
CA GLU A 299 -23.23 -12.21 -12.61
C GLU A 299 -21.92 -11.94 -11.85
N ARG A 300 -21.36 -12.96 -11.21
CA ARG A 300 -20.09 -12.89 -10.49
C ARG A 300 -18.90 -12.58 -11.41
N GLN A 301 -18.84 -13.19 -12.59
CA GLN A 301 -17.79 -12.91 -13.56
C GLN A 301 -17.82 -11.44 -14.00
N GLU A 302 -19.02 -10.89 -14.22
CA GLU A 302 -19.20 -9.50 -14.61
C GLU A 302 -18.79 -8.53 -13.50
N LEU A 303 -19.17 -8.80 -12.24
CA LEU A 303 -18.72 -8.00 -11.10
C LEU A 303 -17.19 -8.08 -10.92
N SER A 304 -16.60 -9.26 -11.13
CA SER A 304 -15.14 -9.45 -11.06
C SER A 304 -14.41 -8.65 -12.14
N LYS A 305 -14.95 -8.54 -13.35
CA LYS A 305 -14.40 -7.68 -14.41
C LYS A 305 -14.42 -6.20 -14.02
N GLN A 306 -15.50 -5.74 -13.40
CA GLN A 306 -15.61 -4.34 -12.93
C GLN A 306 -14.60 -4.04 -11.82
N LEU A 307 -14.40 -4.98 -10.90
CA LEU A 307 -13.40 -4.86 -9.83
C LEU A 307 -11.96 -4.91 -10.38
N ALA A 308 -11.72 -5.74 -11.40
CA ALA A 308 -10.45 -5.74 -12.12
C ALA A 308 -10.19 -4.40 -12.82
N ALA A 309 -11.21 -3.81 -13.45
CA ALA A 309 -11.11 -2.49 -14.05
C ALA A 309 -10.76 -1.41 -12.99
N CYS A 310 -11.43 -1.43 -11.84
CA CYS A 310 -11.10 -0.58 -10.69
C CYS A 310 -9.65 -0.73 -10.24
N TYR A 311 -9.13 -1.97 -10.20
CA TYR A 311 -7.74 -2.23 -9.88
C TYR A 311 -6.79 -1.63 -10.92
N TYR A 312 -7.05 -1.84 -12.22
CA TYR A 312 -6.18 -1.33 -13.29
C TYR A 312 -6.14 0.20 -13.33
N VAL A 313 -7.28 0.89 -13.24
CA VAL A 313 -7.29 2.37 -13.26
C VAL A 313 -6.59 2.95 -12.04
N GLN A 314 -6.76 2.33 -10.87
CA GLN A 314 -6.02 2.73 -9.66
C GLN A 314 -4.51 2.53 -9.86
N GLN A 315 -4.09 1.38 -10.39
CA GLN A 315 -2.68 1.12 -10.67
C GLN A 315 -2.12 2.14 -11.68
N MET A 316 -2.83 2.41 -12.77
CA MET A 316 -2.41 3.39 -13.78
C MET A 316 -2.26 4.79 -13.17
N SER A 317 -3.18 5.21 -12.30
CA SER A 317 -3.10 6.52 -11.62
C SER A 317 -1.94 6.67 -10.64
N HIS A 318 -1.37 5.57 -10.15
CA HIS A 318 -0.25 5.66 -9.23
C HIS A 318 1.05 6.03 -9.95
N TYR A 319 1.27 5.62 -11.20
CA TYR A 319 2.54 5.85 -11.89
C TYR A 319 2.72 7.33 -12.27
N PRO A 320 3.69 8.06 -11.69
CA PRO A 320 3.85 9.48 -11.95
C PRO A 320 4.37 9.74 -13.37
N ARG A 321 4.00 10.91 -13.90
CA ARG A 321 4.51 11.37 -15.20
C ARG A 321 6.03 11.54 -15.13
N ASN A 322 6.73 11.03 -16.13
CA ASN A 322 8.20 11.10 -16.26
C ASN A 322 9.00 10.48 -15.10
N TYR A 323 8.40 9.65 -14.24
CA TYR A 323 9.09 9.07 -13.07
C TYR A 323 10.37 8.30 -13.44
N VAL A 324 10.32 7.49 -14.50
CA VAL A 324 11.47 6.71 -15.00
C VAL A 324 12.53 7.57 -15.71
N ARG A 325 12.23 8.84 -16.01
CA ARG A 325 13.16 9.80 -16.65
C ARG A 325 13.84 10.75 -15.65
N GLN A 326 13.27 10.95 -14.46
CA GLN A 326 13.75 11.93 -13.48
C GLN A 326 15.04 11.51 -12.74
N SER A 327 15.60 10.33 -13.03
CA SER A 327 16.82 9.83 -12.38
C SER A 327 18.13 10.24 -13.04
N GLU A 328 18.11 10.97 -14.17
CA GLU A 328 19.30 11.65 -14.67
C GLU A 328 19.50 12.94 -13.86
N LYS A 329 20.46 12.91 -12.95
CA LYS A 329 20.92 14.09 -12.19
C LYS A 329 21.68 15.06 -13.07
#